data_AF-A0A1I7UVK9-F1
#
_entry.id   AF-A0A1I7UVK9-F1
#
_cell.length_a   1.000
_cell.length_b   1.000
_cell.length_c   1.000
_cell.angle_alpha   90.00
_cell.angle_beta   90.00
_cell.angle_gamma   90.00
#
_symmetry.space_group_name_H-M   'P 1'
#
loop_
_entity.id
_entity.type
_entity.pdbx_description
1 polymer ?
#
loop_
_entity_poly.entity_id
_entity_poly.type
_entity_poly.pdbx_seq_one_letter_code
_entity_poly.pdbx_strand_id
1 'polypeptide(L)'
;MTMSRDTTRNKYLIFFRNFLFPPREPIPAIESVNALAKLRDEMLEFGIFPFLNGGTFLGWYRECSVIPHTTDMDIVVNDSFELTLIPKTGFKTPIDLFLMYKEFNNGTENRWVGGLTTTGVKYKYIYPEYDPFCAGDLMGHLFWITCTPEQKIKKEYGPYWYLDENSSKYIWNAAKNSIENGRFTREQMKTETYNEYKI
;
A
#
# COMPACT_ATOMS: atom_id res chain seq x y z
N MET A 1 -17.26 7.12 17.31
CA MET A 1 -17.12 8.11 18.39
C MET A 1 -15.86 7.71 19.14
N THR A 2 -14.73 8.42 19.17
CA THR A 2 -14.32 9.84 19.11
C THR A 2 -12.97 9.92 18.31
N MET A 3 -12.40 11.05 17.85
CA MET A 3 -12.49 12.47 18.18
C MET A 3 -12.45 13.31 16.91
N SER A 4 -13.37 14.27 16.80
CA SER A 4 -13.16 15.48 16.01
C SER A 4 -11.97 16.24 16.62
N ARG A 5 -10.92 16.46 15.82
CA ARG A 5 -9.98 17.57 16.02
C ARG A 5 -10.28 18.59 14.95
N ASP A 6 -11.23 19.47 15.28
CA ASP A 6 -11.42 20.71 14.57
C ASP A 6 -10.16 21.56 14.74
N THR A 7 -9.28 21.50 13.75
CA THR A 7 -8.21 22.48 13.58
C THR A 7 -8.68 23.34 12.43
N THR A 8 -8.98 24.60 12.72
CA THR A 8 -9.21 25.64 11.72
C THR A 8 -7.96 25.75 10.83
N ARG A 9 -7.89 24.89 9.81
CA ARG A 9 -6.81 24.83 8.83
C ARG A 9 -6.90 26.11 8.01
N ASN A 10 -5.91 26.98 8.19
CA ASN A 10 -5.78 28.24 7.48
C ASN A 10 -5.87 28.00 5.95
N LYS A 11 -6.92 28.53 5.30
CA LYS A 11 -7.21 28.32 3.87
C LYS A 11 -6.03 28.68 2.96
N TYR A 12 -5.24 29.68 3.36
CA TYR A 12 -4.02 30.07 2.64
C TYR A 12 -2.96 28.97 2.66
N LEU A 13 -2.81 28.24 3.77
CA LEU A 13 -1.86 27.14 3.89
C LEU A 13 -2.27 25.94 3.01
N ILE A 14 -3.58 25.69 2.87
CA ILE A 14 -4.13 24.67 1.97
C ILE A 14 -3.90 25.08 0.51
N PHE A 15 -4.12 26.36 0.17
CA PHE A 15 -3.91 26.87 -1.18
C PHE A 15 -2.44 26.78 -1.61
N PHE A 16 -1.50 27.23 -0.77
CA PHE A 16 -0.07 27.10 -1.05
C PHE A 16 0.39 25.63 -1.10
N ARG A 17 -0.17 24.76 -0.25
CA ARG A 17 0.10 23.31 -0.30
C ARG A 17 -0.37 22.70 -1.61
N ASN A 18 -1.58 23.03 -2.07
CA ASN A 18 -2.15 22.50 -3.31
C ASN A 18 -1.47 23.09 -4.57
N PHE A 19 -0.87 24.28 -4.46
CA PHE A 19 -0.07 24.86 -5.53
C PHE A 19 1.33 24.21 -5.65
N LEU A 20 1.98 23.93 -4.52
CA LEU A 20 3.30 23.30 -4.48
C LEU A 20 3.24 21.77 -4.65
N PHE A 21 2.14 21.15 -4.23
CA PHE A 21 1.86 19.72 -4.33
C PHE A 21 0.39 19.54 -4.73
N PRO A 22 0.08 19.62 -6.04
CA PRO A 22 -1.26 19.36 -6.51
C PRO A 22 -1.70 17.96 -6.03
N PRO A 23 -2.97 17.79 -5.62
CA PRO A 23 -3.48 16.47 -5.27
C PRO A 23 -3.25 15.52 -6.45
N ARG A 24 -2.71 14.34 -6.15
CA ARG A 24 -2.46 13.31 -7.18
C ARG A 24 -3.78 12.95 -7.85
N GLU A 25 -3.76 12.85 -9.17
CA GLU A 25 -4.93 12.47 -9.95
C GLU A 25 -5.23 10.98 -9.72
N PRO A 26 -6.52 10.60 -9.57
CA PRO A 26 -6.89 9.20 -9.46
C PRO A 26 -6.44 8.39 -10.68
N ILE A 27 -6.06 7.14 -10.43
CA ILE A 27 -5.57 6.25 -11.50
C ILE A 27 -6.75 5.66 -12.29
N PRO A 28 -6.65 5.52 -13.63
CA PRO A 28 -7.67 4.87 -14.42
C PRO A 28 -7.62 3.35 -14.20
N ALA A 29 -8.74 2.75 -13.77
CA ALA A 29 -8.78 1.39 -13.25
C ALA A 29 -8.27 0.33 -14.25
N ILE A 30 -8.77 0.34 -15.48
CA ILE A 30 -8.46 -0.70 -16.49
C ILE A 30 -6.99 -0.67 -16.88
N GLU A 31 -6.49 0.49 -17.25
CA GLU A 31 -5.11 0.70 -17.68
C GLU A 31 -4.13 0.39 -16.55
N SER A 32 -4.48 0.77 -15.32
CA SER A 32 -3.68 0.49 -14.14
C SER A 32 -3.63 -1.01 -13.83
N VAL A 33 -4.78 -1.70 -13.80
CA VAL A 33 -4.81 -3.14 -13.52
C VAL A 33 -4.09 -3.93 -14.62
N ASN A 34 -4.17 -3.50 -15.88
CA ASN A 34 -3.38 -4.11 -16.96
C ASN A 34 -1.86 -3.93 -16.74
N ALA A 35 -1.43 -2.75 -16.29
CA ALA A 35 -0.02 -2.52 -15.94
C ALA A 35 0.41 -3.38 -14.75
N LEU A 36 -0.44 -3.52 -13.73
CA LEU A 36 -0.18 -4.38 -12.57
C LEU A 36 -0.08 -5.87 -12.96
N ALA A 37 -0.99 -6.32 -13.82
CA ALA A 37 -1.00 -7.71 -14.30
C ALA A 37 0.27 -8.02 -15.10
N LYS A 38 0.72 -7.09 -15.94
CA LYS A 38 1.98 -7.24 -16.66
C LYS A 38 3.18 -7.35 -15.69
N LEU A 39 3.24 -6.49 -14.68
CA LEU A 39 4.29 -6.56 -13.66
C LEU A 39 4.25 -7.88 -12.89
N ARG A 40 3.05 -8.36 -12.53
CA ARG A 40 2.87 -9.68 -11.91
C ARG A 40 3.46 -10.78 -12.81
N ASP A 41 3.14 -10.78 -14.10
CA ASP A 41 3.63 -11.79 -15.03
C ASP A 41 5.16 -11.79 -15.14
N GLU A 42 5.76 -10.59 -15.24
CA GLU A 42 7.21 -10.43 -15.21
C GLU A 42 7.82 -10.98 -13.91
N MET A 43 7.21 -10.72 -12.73
CA MET A 43 7.66 -11.28 -11.45
C MET A 43 7.57 -12.81 -11.41
N LEU A 44 6.50 -13.39 -11.96
CA LEU A 44 6.30 -14.84 -12.00
C LEU A 44 7.37 -15.55 -12.84
N GLU A 45 7.88 -14.91 -13.91
CA GLU A 45 8.99 -15.44 -14.70
C GLU A 45 10.28 -15.63 -13.88
N PHE A 46 10.46 -14.81 -12.83
CA PHE A 46 11.59 -14.92 -11.90
C PHE A 46 11.29 -15.75 -10.65
N GLY A 47 10.14 -16.45 -10.60
CA GLY A 47 9.72 -17.23 -9.43
C GLY A 47 9.32 -16.38 -8.23
N ILE A 48 8.97 -15.11 -8.47
CA ILE A 48 8.48 -14.18 -7.45
C ILE A 48 6.95 -14.18 -7.50
N PHE A 49 6.31 -14.40 -6.35
CA PHE A 49 4.85 -14.50 -6.23
C PHE A 49 4.31 -13.28 -5.47
N PRO A 50 3.86 -12.21 -6.18
CA PRO A 50 3.31 -11.02 -5.54
C PRO A 50 1.85 -11.21 -5.11
N PHE A 51 1.49 -10.60 -3.98
CA PHE A 51 0.13 -10.59 -3.43
C PHE A 51 -0.47 -9.19 -3.48
N LEU A 52 -1.79 -9.07 -3.70
CA LEU A 52 -2.47 -7.80 -3.49
C LEU A 52 -2.34 -7.38 -2.02
N ASN A 53 -2.06 -6.10 -1.79
CA ASN A 53 -1.93 -5.55 -0.44
C ASN A 53 -2.67 -4.20 -0.32
N GLY A 54 -2.74 -3.65 0.90
CA GLY A 54 -3.14 -2.27 1.14
C GLY A 54 -4.46 -1.86 0.47
N GLY A 55 -4.48 -0.65 -0.10
CA GLY A 55 -5.68 -0.07 -0.72
C GLY A 55 -6.14 -0.86 -1.95
N THR A 56 -5.20 -1.49 -2.66
CA THR A 56 -5.52 -2.36 -3.81
C THR A 56 -6.27 -3.61 -3.38
N PHE A 57 -5.85 -4.23 -2.28
CA PHE A 57 -6.53 -5.40 -1.72
C PHE A 57 -7.91 -5.06 -1.15
N LEU A 58 -8.04 -3.91 -0.48
CA LEU A 58 -9.33 -3.40 -0.03
C LEU A 58 -10.26 -3.13 -1.21
N GLY A 59 -9.79 -2.45 -2.25
CA GLY A 59 -10.55 -2.18 -3.47
C GLY A 59 -11.05 -3.48 -4.09
N TRP A 60 -10.16 -4.44 -4.32
CA TRP A 60 -10.52 -5.74 -4.90
C TRP A 60 -11.68 -6.39 -4.14
N TYR A 61 -11.61 -6.39 -2.80
CA TYR A 61 -12.61 -7.03 -1.96
C TYR A 61 -13.91 -6.25 -1.84
N ARG A 62 -13.85 -4.91 -1.81
CA ARG A 62 -15.00 -4.04 -1.56
C ARG A 62 -15.74 -3.65 -2.84
N GLU A 63 -15.02 -3.50 -3.94
CA GLU A 63 -15.49 -2.83 -5.15
C GLU A 63 -15.32 -3.67 -6.42
N CYS A 64 -14.75 -4.88 -6.30
CA CYS A 64 -14.40 -5.74 -7.43
C CYS A 64 -13.47 -5.04 -8.46
N SER A 65 -12.70 -4.04 -8.01
CA SER A 65 -11.87 -3.14 -8.81
C SER A 65 -10.83 -2.45 -7.89
N VAL A 66 -9.96 -1.59 -8.42
CA VAL A 66 -9.25 -0.61 -7.59
C VAL A 66 -10.22 0.47 -7.07
N ILE A 67 -9.91 1.07 -5.92
CA ILE A 67 -10.68 2.17 -5.32
C ILE A 67 -10.71 3.36 -6.30
N PRO A 68 -11.84 4.03 -6.58
CA PRO A 68 -11.97 4.91 -7.75
C PRO A 68 -11.28 6.26 -7.54
N HIS A 69 -10.94 6.57 -6.30
CA HIS A 69 -10.22 7.76 -5.87
C HIS A 69 -8.80 7.45 -5.36
N THR A 70 -8.28 6.23 -5.60
CA THR A 70 -6.88 5.88 -5.30
C THR A 70 -5.91 6.47 -6.33
N THR A 71 -4.65 6.64 -5.93
CA THR A 71 -3.61 7.26 -6.76
C THR A 71 -2.43 6.35 -7.07
N ASP A 72 -2.48 5.11 -6.58
CA ASP A 72 -1.45 4.09 -6.62
C ASP A 72 -2.07 2.69 -6.50
N MET A 73 -1.23 1.68 -6.70
CA MET A 73 -1.55 0.27 -6.41
C MET A 73 -0.47 -0.36 -5.54
N ASP A 74 -0.86 -1.31 -4.70
CA ASP A 74 -0.02 -1.93 -3.69
C ASP A 74 0.04 -3.45 -3.91
N ILE A 75 1.23 -4.00 -4.03
CA ILE A 75 1.48 -5.44 -4.00
C ILE A 75 2.60 -5.77 -3.03
N VAL A 76 2.63 -6.97 -2.47
CA VAL A 76 3.66 -7.40 -1.53
C VAL A 76 4.33 -8.68 -2.01
N VAL A 77 5.66 -8.77 -1.89
CA VAL A 77 6.45 -9.98 -2.13
C VAL A 77 7.15 -10.45 -0.86
N ASN A 78 7.44 -11.73 -0.78
CA ASN A 78 8.16 -12.33 0.33
C ASN A 78 9.68 -12.24 0.03
N ASP A 79 10.37 -11.21 0.58
CA ASP A 79 11.84 -10.94 0.61
C ASP A 79 12.40 -9.72 -0.22
N SER A 80 13.12 -8.78 0.45
CA SER A 80 14.04 -7.66 0.01
C SER A 80 13.55 -6.28 -0.56
N PHE A 81 14.03 -5.10 0.01
CA PHE A 81 13.56 -3.64 0.12
C PHE A 81 12.43 -2.97 -0.77
N GLU A 82 11.60 -2.09 -0.15
CA GLU A 82 10.40 -1.45 -0.76
C GLU A 82 10.76 -0.71 -2.05
N LEU A 83 10.00 -0.95 -3.12
CA LEU A 83 10.27 -0.39 -4.45
C LEU A 83 8.99 0.15 -5.08
N THR A 84 8.95 1.44 -5.39
CA THR A 84 7.90 2.00 -6.24
C THR A 84 8.30 1.88 -7.70
N LEU A 85 7.45 1.24 -8.49
CA LEU A 85 7.60 1.05 -9.94
C LEU A 85 6.61 1.96 -10.68
N ILE A 86 7.07 2.61 -11.75
CA ILE A 86 6.22 3.43 -12.62
C ILE A 86 6.36 2.89 -14.05
N PRO A 87 5.26 2.49 -14.72
CA PRO A 87 5.31 2.05 -16.11
C PRO A 87 5.96 3.10 -17.00
N LYS A 88 6.92 2.67 -17.84
CA LYS A 88 7.60 3.55 -18.80
C LYS A 88 6.67 4.03 -19.93
N THR A 89 5.66 3.23 -20.25
CA THR A 89 4.67 3.45 -21.32
C THR A 89 3.25 3.31 -20.77
N GLY A 90 2.30 4.04 -21.35
CA GLY A 90 0.91 4.04 -20.87
C GLY A 90 0.67 5.07 -19.77
N PHE A 91 -0.39 4.88 -18.99
CA PHE A 91 -0.67 5.74 -17.84
C PHE A 91 0.39 5.52 -16.76
N LYS A 92 0.92 6.61 -16.18
CA LYS A 92 1.98 6.56 -15.16
C LYS A 92 1.39 6.20 -13.80
N THR A 93 0.91 4.97 -13.67
CA THR A 93 0.39 4.45 -12.41
C THR A 93 1.54 4.05 -11.49
N PRO A 94 1.71 4.69 -10.32
CA PRO A 94 2.66 4.20 -9.32
C PRO A 94 2.19 2.84 -8.78
N ILE A 95 3.12 1.88 -8.71
CA ILE A 95 2.90 0.57 -8.11
C ILE A 95 3.92 0.39 -6.99
N ASP A 96 3.44 0.32 -5.76
CA ASP A 96 4.26 0.09 -4.58
C ASP A 96 4.45 -1.41 -4.34
N LEU A 97 5.70 -1.86 -4.47
CA LEU A 97 6.14 -3.20 -4.12
C LEU A 97 6.60 -3.20 -2.67
N PHE A 98 5.73 -3.72 -1.81
CA PHE A 98 6.01 -3.98 -0.41
C PHE A 98 6.70 -5.30 -0.21
N LEU A 99 7.25 -5.44 0.99
CA LEU A 99 7.99 -6.63 1.35
C LEU A 99 7.59 -7.17 2.67
N MET A 100 7.47 -8.47 2.68
CA MET A 100 7.12 -9.21 3.85
C MET A 100 8.35 -9.88 4.43
N TYR A 101 8.64 -9.55 5.68
CA TYR A 101 9.68 -10.18 6.48
C TYR A 101 9.03 -11.12 7.49
N LYS A 102 9.68 -12.25 7.75
CA LYS A 102 9.31 -13.16 8.83
C LYS A 102 9.93 -12.69 10.14
N GLU A 103 9.17 -12.78 11.22
CA GLU A 103 9.65 -12.54 12.57
C GLU A 103 9.09 -13.60 13.52
N PHE A 104 9.95 -14.20 14.32
CA PHE A 104 9.56 -15.17 15.34
C PHE A 104 9.52 -14.48 16.71
N ASN A 105 8.33 -14.33 17.28
CA ASN A 105 8.14 -13.77 18.62
C ASN A 105 7.47 -14.82 19.51
N ASN A 106 8.12 -15.20 20.61
CA ASN A 106 7.59 -16.14 21.62
C ASN A 106 6.97 -17.42 21.03
N GLY A 107 7.61 -18.02 20.02
CA GLY A 107 7.16 -19.25 19.37
C GLY A 107 6.04 -19.08 18.33
N THR A 108 5.60 -17.84 18.05
CA THR A 108 4.64 -17.52 16.99
C THR A 108 5.36 -16.87 15.81
N GLU A 109 5.21 -17.42 14.60
CA GLU A 109 5.64 -16.76 13.35
C GLU A 109 4.67 -15.63 13.02
N ASN A 110 5.16 -14.40 13.09
CA ASN A 110 4.48 -13.24 12.54
C ASN A 110 5.19 -12.79 11.27
N ARG A 111 4.46 -12.08 10.43
CA ARG A 111 5.03 -11.42 9.26
C ARG A 111 4.82 -9.93 9.35
N TRP A 112 5.70 -9.17 8.72
CA TRP A 112 5.54 -7.73 8.73
C TRP A 112 6.04 -7.07 7.48
N VAL A 113 5.42 -5.93 7.18
CA VAL A 113 5.81 -5.04 6.09
C VAL A 113 6.33 -3.73 6.68
N GLY A 114 7.39 -3.19 6.10
CA GLY A 114 7.91 -1.89 6.46
C GLY A 114 7.10 -0.75 5.84
N GLY A 115 7.04 0.39 6.51
CA GLY A 115 6.63 1.64 5.88
C GLY A 115 7.47 2.80 6.40
N LEU A 116 7.62 3.83 5.59
CA LEU A 116 8.47 4.97 5.90
C LEU A 116 7.74 6.29 5.65
N THR A 117 7.74 7.18 6.64
CA THR A 117 7.23 8.54 6.44
C THR A 117 8.26 9.43 5.77
N THR A 118 7.81 10.53 5.17
CA THR A 118 8.69 11.59 4.65
C THR A 118 9.52 12.28 5.74
N THR A 119 9.12 12.14 7.01
CA THR A 119 9.87 12.65 8.17
C THR A 119 10.89 11.64 8.72
N GLY A 120 10.96 10.44 8.14
CA GLY A 120 11.89 9.38 8.49
C GLY A 120 11.42 8.43 9.59
N VAL A 121 10.17 8.56 10.05
CA VAL A 121 9.58 7.62 11.02
C VAL A 121 9.29 6.30 10.32
N LYS A 122 9.78 5.21 10.90
CA LYS A 122 9.57 3.86 10.39
C LYS A 122 8.35 3.24 11.05
N TYR A 123 7.58 2.51 10.28
CA TYR A 123 6.44 1.74 10.74
C TYR A 123 6.61 0.28 10.37
N LYS A 124 6.02 -0.59 11.19
CA LYS A 124 5.93 -2.02 11.01
C LYS A 124 4.45 -2.40 10.98
N TYR A 125 4.00 -2.89 9.83
CA TYR A 125 2.64 -3.43 9.64
C TYR A 125 2.68 -4.91 9.93
N ILE A 126 2.05 -5.35 11.02
CA ILE A 126 2.12 -6.75 11.47
C ILE A 126 0.95 -7.55 10.90
N TYR A 127 1.28 -8.61 10.19
CA TYR A 127 0.37 -9.62 9.68
C TYR A 127 0.49 -10.88 10.55
N PRO A 128 -0.65 -11.49 10.93
CA PRO A 128 -0.64 -12.73 11.70
C PRO A 128 -0.11 -13.90 10.85
N GLU A 129 -0.06 -15.08 11.47
CA GLU A 129 0.41 -16.34 10.88
C GLU A 129 -0.06 -16.55 9.42
N TYR A 130 0.81 -17.24 8.69
CA TYR A 130 0.69 -17.54 7.27
C TYR A 130 -0.72 -18.05 6.92
N ASP A 131 -1.39 -17.32 6.02
CA ASP A 131 -2.63 -17.75 5.42
C ASP A 131 -2.32 -18.47 4.09
N PRO A 132 -3.01 -19.58 3.75
CA PRO A 132 -2.84 -20.22 2.46
C PRO A 132 -3.07 -19.23 1.30
N PHE A 133 -2.45 -19.54 0.17
CA PHE A 133 -2.56 -18.73 -1.04
C PHE A 133 -3.78 -19.16 -1.85
N CYS A 134 -4.64 -18.20 -2.15
CA CYS A 134 -5.77 -18.35 -3.05
C CYS A 134 -5.59 -17.44 -4.27
N ALA A 135 -6.31 -17.75 -5.35
CA ALA A 135 -6.40 -16.88 -6.51
C ALA A 135 -7.66 -16.00 -6.40
N GLY A 136 -7.52 -14.72 -6.73
CA GLY A 136 -8.62 -13.77 -6.86
C GLY A 136 -8.60 -13.14 -8.24
N ASP A 137 -9.79 -12.94 -8.83
CA ASP A 137 -9.92 -12.19 -10.08
C ASP A 137 -9.97 -10.69 -9.78
N LEU A 138 -9.07 -9.92 -10.38
CA LEU A 138 -9.12 -8.47 -10.41
C LEU A 138 -9.24 -8.02 -11.87
N MET A 139 -10.47 -7.67 -12.27
CA MET A 139 -10.80 -7.19 -13.61
C MET A 139 -10.34 -8.14 -14.74
N GLY A 140 -10.55 -9.45 -14.56
CA GLY A 140 -10.20 -10.47 -15.56
C GLY A 140 -8.76 -11.01 -15.46
N HIS A 141 -7.99 -10.55 -14.47
CA HIS A 141 -6.61 -10.97 -14.21
C HIS A 141 -6.51 -11.69 -12.86
N LEU A 142 -5.85 -12.84 -12.82
CA LEU A 142 -5.68 -13.61 -11.58
C LEU A 142 -4.52 -13.09 -10.73
N PHE A 143 -4.78 -12.77 -9.47
CA PHE A 143 -3.76 -12.39 -8.50
C PHE A 143 -3.75 -13.32 -7.29
N TRP A 144 -2.59 -13.43 -6.65
CA TRP A 144 -2.48 -14.12 -5.38
C TRP A 144 -3.06 -13.26 -4.26
N ILE A 145 -3.88 -13.89 -3.45
CA ILE A 145 -4.52 -13.29 -2.29
C ILE A 145 -4.47 -14.26 -1.11
N THR A 146 -4.78 -13.73 0.07
CA THR A 146 -5.09 -14.51 1.27
C THR A 146 -6.41 -15.29 1.03
N CYS A 147 -6.48 -16.56 1.42
CA CYS A 147 -7.72 -17.36 1.41
C CYS A 147 -8.78 -16.88 2.42
N THR A 148 -8.40 -16.02 3.38
CA THR A 148 -9.31 -15.43 4.39
C THR A 148 -9.44 -13.90 4.28
N PRO A 149 -9.90 -13.36 3.13
CA PRO A 149 -9.76 -11.94 2.81
C PRO A 149 -10.45 -10.99 3.79
N GLU A 150 -11.67 -11.32 4.21
CA GLU A 150 -12.42 -10.50 5.17
C GLU A 150 -11.71 -10.37 6.52
N GLN A 151 -11.04 -11.43 6.97
CA GLN A 151 -10.35 -11.43 8.25
C GLN A 151 -9.16 -10.48 8.23
N LYS A 152 -8.39 -10.48 7.14
CA LYS A 152 -7.25 -9.57 6.96
C LYS A 152 -7.73 -8.12 6.85
N ILE A 153 -8.77 -7.87 6.04
CA ILE A 153 -9.35 -6.53 5.87
C ILE A 153 -9.92 -5.98 7.18
N LYS A 154 -10.66 -6.78 7.97
CA LYS A 154 -11.15 -6.35 9.28
C LYS A 154 -10.02 -6.04 10.26
N LYS A 155 -8.89 -6.72 10.16
CA LYS A 155 -7.73 -6.47 11.02
C LYS A 155 -7.02 -5.16 10.67
N GLU A 156 -6.91 -4.86 9.38
CA GLU A 156 -6.24 -3.66 8.88
C GLU A 156 -7.13 -2.41 8.96
N TYR A 157 -8.34 -2.49 8.41
CA TYR A 157 -9.28 -1.37 8.26
C TYR A 157 -10.36 -1.31 9.35
N GLY A 158 -10.60 -2.41 10.07
CA GLY A 158 -11.61 -2.47 11.12
C GLY A 158 -12.98 -3.04 10.67
N PRO A 159 -13.97 -3.07 11.58
CA PRO A 159 -15.26 -3.71 11.32
C PRO A 159 -16.12 -2.99 10.27
N TYR A 160 -15.84 -1.71 10.01
CA TYR A 160 -16.57 -0.87 9.06
C TYR A 160 -15.81 -0.68 7.74
N TRP A 161 -14.96 -1.64 7.36
CA TRP A 161 -14.14 -1.60 6.14
C TRP A 161 -14.94 -1.35 4.85
N TYR A 162 -16.23 -1.73 4.86
CA TYR A 162 -17.15 -1.61 3.73
C TYR A 162 -17.66 -0.18 3.51
N LEU A 163 -17.44 0.73 4.47
CA LEU A 163 -17.75 2.14 4.29
C LEU A 163 -16.64 2.76 3.44
N ASP A 164 -17.02 3.36 2.31
CA ASP A 164 -16.07 4.11 1.51
C ASP A 164 -15.68 5.41 2.23
N GLU A 165 -14.37 5.66 2.26
CA GLU A 165 -13.76 6.82 2.86
C GLU A 165 -12.87 7.44 1.79
N ASN A 166 -12.92 8.76 1.65
CA ASN A 166 -12.17 9.44 0.61
C ASN A 166 -10.65 9.22 0.81
N SER A 167 -9.97 8.62 -0.18
CA SER A 167 -8.54 8.30 -0.10
C SER A 167 -7.66 9.53 0.10
N SER A 168 -8.10 10.73 -0.30
CA SER A 168 -7.39 11.99 -0.01
C SER A 168 -7.29 12.33 1.48
N LYS A 169 -8.13 11.70 2.31
CA LYS A 169 -8.12 11.82 3.78
C LYS A 169 -7.49 10.61 4.46
N TYR A 170 -7.10 9.59 3.69
CA TYR A 170 -6.51 8.37 4.23
C TYR A 170 -5.12 8.67 4.83
N ILE A 171 -4.86 8.06 5.99
CA ILE A 171 -3.59 8.16 6.71
C ILE A 171 -3.08 6.73 6.89
N TRP A 172 -2.23 6.30 5.97
CA TRP A 172 -1.72 4.92 5.90
C TRP A 172 -1.05 4.47 7.22
N ASN A 173 -0.29 5.34 7.88
CA ASN A 173 0.36 5.07 9.16
C ASN A 173 -0.56 5.15 10.40
N ALA A 174 -1.86 5.35 10.20
CA ALA A 174 -2.88 5.21 11.24
C ALA A 174 -3.61 3.85 11.16
N ALA A 175 -3.17 2.94 10.27
CA ALA A 175 -3.73 1.59 10.18
C ALA A 175 -3.60 0.85 11.52
N LYS A 176 -4.58 0.00 11.83
CA LYS A 176 -4.69 -0.65 13.15
C LYS A 176 -3.60 -1.68 13.43
N ASN A 177 -2.96 -2.18 12.39
CA ASN A 177 -1.87 -3.15 12.43
C ASN A 177 -0.47 -2.49 12.35
N SER A 178 -0.39 -1.15 12.38
CA SER A 178 0.87 -0.41 12.29
C SER A 178 1.46 -0.08 13.67
N ILE A 179 2.79 -0.23 13.80
CA ILE A 179 3.54 0.11 15.01
C ILE A 179 4.79 0.90 14.62
N GLU A 180 5.12 1.98 15.33
CA GLU A 180 6.37 2.72 15.10
C GLU A 180 7.59 1.83 15.44
N ASN A 181 8.56 1.79 14.54
CA ASN A 181 9.74 0.91 14.61
C ASN A 181 11.04 1.68 14.36
N GLY A 182 11.18 2.82 15.03
CA GLY A 182 12.36 3.67 14.96
C GLY A 182 12.29 4.77 13.90
N ARG A 183 13.44 5.38 13.62
CA ARG A 183 13.54 6.57 12.77
C ARG A 183 14.88 6.65 12.05
N PHE A 184 14.87 7.06 10.78
CA PHE A 184 16.10 7.43 10.05
C PHE A 184 16.56 8.84 10.43
N THR A 185 17.87 9.06 10.48
CA THR A 185 18.44 10.41 10.62
C THR A 185 18.20 11.23 9.35
N ARG A 186 18.36 12.55 9.42
CA ARG A 186 18.24 13.42 8.25
C ARG A 186 19.25 13.09 7.14
N GLU A 187 20.42 12.59 7.50
CA GLU A 187 21.44 12.18 6.53
C GLU A 187 21.03 10.89 5.82
N GLN A 188 20.59 9.89 6.57
CA GLN A 188 20.07 8.63 6.02
C GLN A 188 18.87 8.87 5.10
N MET A 189 17.98 9.79 5.48
CA MET A 189 16.85 10.18 4.62
C MET A 189 17.27 10.73 3.25
N LYS A 190 18.48 11.31 3.13
CA LYS A 190 18.98 11.84 1.86
C LYS A 190 19.73 10.81 1.03
N THR A 191 20.37 9.83 1.68
CA THR A 191 21.31 8.92 1.02
C THR A 191 20.75 7.51 0.82
N GLU A 192 19.80 7.08 1.64
CA GLU A 192 19.35 5.69 1.72
C GLU A 192 17.88 5.48 1.37
N THR A 193 17.10 6.55 1.17
CA THR A 193 15.63 6.47 1.01
C THR A 193 15.14 7.27 -0.19
N TYR A 194 14.02 6.85 -0.81
CA TYR A 194 13.41 7.50 -1.98
C TYR A 194 14.35 7.65 -3.20
N ASN A 195 15.24 6.69 -3.40
CA ASN A 195 16.14 6.68 -4.55
C ASN A 195 15.35 6.37 -5.83
N GLU A 196 15.33 7.30 -6.78
CA GLU A 196 14.76 7.07 -8.12
C GLU A 196 15.82 6.48 -9.06
N TYR A 197 15.64 5.22 -9.46
CA TYR A 197 16.45 4.59 -10.49
C TYR A 197 15.75 4.71 -11.84
N LYS A 198 16.27 5.56 -12.73
CA LYS A 198 15.77 5.71 -14.10
C LYS A 198 16.59 4.79 -15.02
N ILE A 199 15.92 3.82 -15.64
CA ILE A 199 16.50 2.89 -16.62
C ILE A 199 15.97 3.19 -18.03
#